data_AF-A0A8J2PYN5-F1
#
_entry.id   AF-A0A8J2PYN5-F1
#
_cell.length_a   1.000
_cell.length_b   1.000
_cell.length_c   1.000
_cell.angle_alpha   90.00
_cell.angle_beta   90.00
_cell.angle_gamma   90.00
#
_symmetry.space_group_name_H-M   'P 1'
#
loop_
_entity.id
_entity.type
_entity.pdbx_description
1 polymer ?
#
loop_
_entity_poly.entity_id
_entity_poly.type
_entity_poly.pdbx_seq_one_letter_code
_entity_poly.pdbx_strand_id
1 'polypeptide(L)' 'MKIPRCYHPKLSEASEIQLHIFVDASEEAFAAVCYLRIEVEDVVEVSFVAAKTKVAPLKP' A
#
# COMPACT_ATOMS: atom_id res chain seq x y z
N MET A 1 4.13 -8.31 11.71
CA MET A 1 4.79 -7.18 10.99
C MET A 1 4.43 -5.89 11.68
N LYS A 2 5.38 -4.97 11.87
CA LYS A 2 5.14 -3.68 12.51
C LYS A 2 5.25 -2.59 11.45
N ILE A 3 4.19 -1.79 11.31
CA ILE A 3 4.13 -0.70 10.33
C ILE A 3 4.33 0.62 11.08
N PRO A 4 5.22 1.51 10.60
CA PRO A 4 5.41 2.81 11.24
C PRO A 4 4.13 3.65 11.11
N ARG A 5 3.83 4.47 12.12
CA ARG A 5 2.72 5.44 12.04
C ARG A 5 3.05 6.64 11.16
N CYS A 6 4.33 6.98 11.03
CA CYS A 6 4.82 8.09 10.23
C CYS A 6 5.64 7.51 9.08
N TYR A 7 5.24 7.84 7.84
CA TYR A 7 5.90 7.35 6.64
C TYR A 7 6.98 8.29 6.11
N HIS A 8 6.86 9.59 6.40
CA HIS A 8 7.86 10.58 6.02
C HIS A 8 7.81 11.78 6.98
N PRO A 9 8.94 12.22 7.56
CA PRO A 9 8.96 13.33 8.52
C PRO A 9 8.65 14.69 7.89
N LYS A 10 8.90 14.85 6.58
CA LYS A 10 8.68 16.09 5.81
C LYS A 10 7.49 15.98 4.86
N LEU A 11 6.41 15.29 5.28
CA LEU A 11 5.26 15.05 4.41
C LEU A 11 4.61 16.36 3.90
N SER A 12 4.70 17.44 4.68
CA SER A 12 4.22 18.77 4.28
C SER A 12 5.01 19.42 3.15
N GLU A 13 6.23 18.95 2.89
CA GLU A 13 7.09 19.43 1.79
C GLU A 13 6.91 18.58 0.52
N ALA A 14 6.03 17.56 0.55
CA ALA A 14 5.85 16.66 -0.58
C ALA A 14 5.21 17.39 -1.77
N SER A 15 5.84 17.26 -2.94
CA SER A 15 5.31 17.72 -4.22
C SER A 15 4.19 16.80 -4.70
N GLU A 16 4.30 15.50 -4.42
CA GLU A 16 3.30 14.51 -4.79
C GLU A 16 3.18 13.39 -3.74
N ILE A 17 1.95 12.99 -3.46
CA ILE A 17 1.65 11.85 -2.60
C ILE A 17 0.64 10.95 -3.33
N GLN A 18 0.98 9.67 -3.46
CA GLN A 18 0.16 8.69 -4.18
C GLN A 18 0.00 7.41 -3.35
N LEU A 19 -1.20 6.85 -3.36
CA LEU A 19 -1.49 5.55 -2.78
C LEU A 19 -1.65 4.53 -3.92
N HIS A 20 -0.68 3.64 -4.06
CA HIS A 20 -0.66 2.61 -5.10
C HIS A 20 -1.17 1.29 -4.54
N ILE A 21 -2.26 0.79 -5.11
CA ILE A 21 -2.85 -0.50 -4.72
C ILE A 21 -2.73 -1.47 -5.89
N PHE A 22 -2.06 -2.59 -5.64
CA PHE A 22 -1.93 -3.71 -6.58
C PHE A 22 -2.82 -4.84 -6.09
N VAL A 23 -3.66 -5.37 -6.98
CA VAL A 23 -4.62 -6.42 -6.65
C VAL A 23 -4.55 -7.53 -7.70
N ASP A 24 -4.52 -8.76 -7.22
CA ASP A 24 -4.83 -9.96 -8.00
C ASP A 24 -6.07 -10.61 -7.39
N ALA A 25 -7.03 -10.99 -8.23
CA ALA A 25 -8.30 -11.55 -7.82
C ALA A 25 -8.80 -12.60 -8.82
N SER A 26 -9.22 -13.74 -8.29
CA SER A 26 -9.88 -14.82 -8.99
C SER A 26 -11.17 -15.20 -8.26
N GLU A 27 -11.93 -16.15 -8.82
CA GLU A 27 -13.10 -16.72 -8.14
C GLU A 27 -12.73 -17.47 -6.85
N GLU A 28 -11.47 -17.89 -6.71
CA GLU A 28 -10.99 -18.70 -5.58
C GLU A 28 -10.38 -17.85 -4.46
N ALA A 29 -9.77 -16.71 -4.78
CA ALA A 29 -9.08 -15.87 -3.80
C ALA A 29 -8.82 -14.46 -4.33
N PHE A 30 -8.48 -13.55 -3.41
CA PHE A 30 -7.84 -12.29 -3.77
C PHE A 30 -6.63 -12.01 -2.89
N ALA A 31 -5.70 -11.24 -3.44
CA ALA A 31 -4.59 -10.63 -2.75
C ALA A 31 -4.47 -9.16 -3.16
N ALA A 32 -4.29 -8.28 -2.18
CA ALA A 32 -4.11 -6.85 -2.40
C ALA A 32 -2.94 -6.34 -1.56
N VAL A 33 -2.13 -5.45 -2.13
CA VAL A 33 -1.03 -4.76 -1.44
C VAL A 33 -1.10 -3.27 -1.74
N CYS A 34 -0.88 -2.46 -0.70
CA CYS A 34 -0.95 -1.02 -0.74
C CYS A 34 0.40 -0.41 -0.37
N TYR A 35 0.92 0.47 -1.24
CA TYR A 35 2.13 1.24 -1.05
C TYR A 35 1.83 2.73 -1.07
N LEU A 36 2.52 3.49 -0.23
CA LEU A 36 2.50 4.95 -0.23
C LEU A 36 3.76 5.43 -0.93
N ARG A 37 3.61 6.12 -2.06
CA ARG A 37 4.67 6.82 -2.77
C ARG A 37 4.62 8.30 -2.40
N ILE A 38 5.74 8.83 -1.93
CA ILE A 38 5.89 10.24 -1.57
C ILE A 38 7.06 10.78 -2.36
N GLU A 39 6.84 11.91 -3.03
CA GLU A 39 7.87 12.67 -3.71
C GLU A 39 8.11 13.96 -2.94
N VAL A 40 9.35 14.15 -2.49
CA VAL A 40 9.81 15.39 -1.84
C VAL A 40 11.04 15.87 -2.59
N GLU A 41 10.98 17.11 -3.09
CA GLU A 41 11.97 17.61 -4.06
C GLU A 41 12.05 16.65 -5.27
N ASP A 42 13.23 16.11 -5.57
CA ASP A 42 13.45 15.14 -6.66
C ASP A 42 13.65 13.70 -6.12
N VAL A 43 13.29 13.44 -4.85
CA VAL A 43 13.45 12.13 -4.20
C VAL A 43 12.10 11.46 -4.04
N VAL A 44 12.01 10.23 -4.56
CA VAL A 44 10.83 9.38 -4.45
C VAL A 44 11.08 8.29 -3.41
N GLU A 45 10.27 8.26 -2.37
CA GLU A 45 10.24 7.20 -1.38
C GLU A 45 8.94 6.39 -1.47
N VAL A 46 9.07 5.06 -1.33
CA VAL A 46 7.92 4.15 -1.36
C VAL A 46 7.90 3.31 -0.09
N SER A 47 6.79 3.36 0.63
CA SER A 47 6.59 2.65 1.89
C SER A 47 5.42 1.66 1.81
N PHE A 48 5.57 0.48 2.41
CA PHE A 48 4.48 -0.46 2.59
C PHE A 48 3.44 0.08 3.58
N VAL A 49 2.16 0.02 3.23
CA VAL A 49 1.04 0.47 4.08
C VAL A 49 0.25 -0.71 4.63
N ALA A 50 -0.20 -1.60 3.75
CA ALA A 50 -1.04 -2.73 4.14
C ALA A 50 -1.04 -3.81 3.06
N ALA A 51 -1.33 -5.04 3.46
CA ALA A 51 -1.65 -6.12 2.56
C ALA A 51 -2.82 -6.92 3.13
N LYS A 52 -3.66 -7.43 2.25
CA LYS A 52 -4.80 -8.28 2.61
C LYS A 52 -4.92 -9.40 1.60
N THR A 53 -5.08 -10.61 2.11
CA THR A 53 -5.41 -11.78 1.32
C THR A 53 -6.68 -12.42 1.88
N LYS A 54 -7.45 -13.06 1.03
CA LYS A 54 -8.62 -13.84 1.44
C LYS A 54 -8.90 -14.92 0.40
N VAL A 55 -9.23 -16.12 0.87
CA VAL A 55 -9.81 -17.16 0.02
C VAL A 55 -11.33 -16.99 -0.06
N ALA A 56 -11.93 -17.46 -1.15
CA ALA A 56 -13.37 -17.57 -1.28
C ALA A 56 -13.91 -18.50 -0.18
N PRO A 57 -15.11 -18.23 0.36
CA PRO A 57 -15.73 -19.13 1.32
C PRO A 57 -15.94 -20.52 0.71
N LEU A 58 -15.73 -21.57 1.51
CA LEU A 58 -16.12 -22.91 1.12
C LEU A 58 -17.64 -22.95 0.94
N LYS A 59 -18.11 -23.60 -0.13
CA LYS A 59 -19.54 -23.89 -0.30
C LYS A 59 -20.01 -24.75 0.89
N PRO A 60 -21.18 -24.47 1.48
CA PRO A 60 -21.74 -25.29 2.57
C PRO A 60 -22.01 -26.73 2.13
#